data_AF-A0A6V7WHH2-F1
#
_entry.id   AF-A0A6V7WHH2-F1
#
_cell.length_a   1.000
_cell.length_b   1.000
_cell.length_c   1.000
_cell.angle_alpha   90.00
_cell.angle_beta   90.00
_cell.angle_gamma   90.00
#
_symmetry.space_group_name_H-M   'P 1'
#
loop_
_entity.id
_entity.type
_entity.pdbx_description
1 polymer ?
#
loop_
_entity_poly.entity_id
_entity_poly.type
_entity_poly.pdbx_seq_one_letter_code
_entity_poly.pdbx_strand_id
1 'polypeptide(L)'
;MTQTTPPASPTVLGVMGLKGSRKEQYNSRADKLFEVLFGKDYKLKEATPNLTLLKNIIDSIELQYLKDFSRFKAVFKNESILSISFSPQLGYVLGFSNPNNVYNNEIAKYGCDLRGGFSSFAIYAKGLTENMIVGNSLSSLLRVVSISGAVPGEYNEKIYDSPIYARVLPREINEIEVELRTMDNGRLVPFAFGTVHIVLIFKKVINF
;
A
#
# COMPACT_ATOMS: atom_id res chain seq x y z
N MET A 1 66.91 52.74 3.76
CA MET A 1 66.62 52.93 5.20
C MET A 1 65.25 53.60 5.29
N THR A 2 64.22 52.81 5.64
CA THR A 2 63.40 52.89 6.89
C THR A 2 62.29 53.95 6.81
N GLN A 3 61.01 53.54 6.67
CA GLN A 3 59.96 53.42 7.73
C GLN A 3 59.61 54.75 8.42
N THR A 4 58.39 55.16 8.76
CA THR A 4 57.00 54.65 8.76
C THR A 4 56.10 55.81 9.23
N THR A 5 54.77 55.78 8.98
CA THR A 5 53.72 56.05 9.99
C THR A 5 52.31 55.68 9.45
N PRO A 6 51.35 55.29 10.31
CA PRO A 6 50.13 54.55 9.94
C PRO A 6 48.85 55.43 9.90
N PRO A 7 47.74 54.96 9.28
CA PRO A 7 46.45 55.63 9.40
C PRO A 7 45.54 55.01 10.47
N ALA A 8 44.67 55.88 11.00
CA ALA A 8 43.80 55.69 12.15
C ALA A 8 42.56 54.83 11.89
N SER A 9 42.04 54.25 12.98
CA SER A 9 40.77 53.51 13.06
C SER A 9 39.53 54.41 12.94
N PRO A 10 38.39 53.90 12.46
CA PRO A 10 37.10 54.49 12.76
C PRO A 10 36.23 53.60 13.67
N THR A 11 35.61 54.27 14.64
CA THR A 11 34.60 53.78 15.58
C THR A 11 33.20 53.92 14.97
N VAL A 12 32.42 52.82 15.06
CA VAL A 12 30.95 52.65 15.17
C VAL A 12 30.00 53.65 14.50
N LEU A 13 29.11 53.14 13.62
CA LEU A 13 27.77 53.69 13.41
C LEU A 13 26.74 52.56 13.15
N GLY A 14 25.62 52.62 13.87
CA GLY A 14 24.60 51.57 13.94
C GLY A 14 23.53 51.60 12.85
N VAL A 15 22.86 50.45 12.74
CA VAL A 15 21.47 50.16 12.34
C VAL A 15 20.82 51.07 11.27
N MET A 16 20.65 50.53 10.07
CA MET A 16 19.52 50.87 9.19
C MET A 16 19.02 49.62 8.46
N GLY A 17 17.71 49.40 8.52
CA GLY A 17 17.05 48.16 8.15
C GLY A 17 16.88 47.94 6.65
N LEU A 18 16.71 46.66 6.29
CA LEU A 18 16.23 46.23 4.99
C LEU A 18 15.06 45.25 5.21
N LYS A 19 13.84 45.78 5.04
CA LYS A 19 12.64 44.97 4.76
C LYS A 19 12.83 44.34 3.38
N GLY A 20 13.21 43.06 3.36
CA GLY A 20 13.18 42.22 2.17
C GLY A 20 11.95 41.32 2.19
N SER A 21 10.89 41.73 1.48
CA SER A 21 9.73 40.91 1.17
C SER A 21 10.12 39.73 0.27
N ARG A 22 10.38 38.54 0.85
CA ARG A 22 10.38 37.27 0.12
C ARG A 22 8.94 36.80 0.01
N LYS A 23 8.38 36.85 -1.21
CA LYS A 23 7.18 36.05 -1.54
C LYS A 23 7.63 34.59 -1.55
N GLU A 24 7.29 33.84 -0.52
CA GLU A 24 7.41 32.39 -0.52
C GLU A 24 6.56 31.83 -1.68
N GLN A 25 7.20 31.07 -2.56
CA GLN A 25 6.51 30.36 -3.64
C GLN A 25 5.61 29.31 -3.01
N TYR A 26 4.29 29.46 -3.20
CA TYR A 26 3.28 28.49 -2.81
C TYR A 26 3.59 27.12 -3.45
N ASN A 27 3.85 26.09 -2.64
CA ASN A 27 4.19 24.75 -3.09
C ASN A 27 3.07 23.76 -2.75
N SER A 28 2.13 23.59 -3.70
CA SER A 28 0.97 22.72 -3.57
C SER A 28 1.28 21.24 -3.31
N ARG A 29 2.53 20.80 -3.58
CA ARG A 29 2.96 19.41 -3.33
C ARG A 29 3.32 19.19 -1.86
N ALA A 30 3.83 20.21 -1.18
CA ALA A 30 4.08 20.17 0.24
C ALA A 30 2.74 20.07 0.99
N ASP A 31 1.78 20.94 0.67
CA ASP A 31 0.45 20.96 1.31
C ASP A 31 -0.26 19.60 1.24
N LYS A 32 -0.24 18.93 0.09
CA LYS A 32 -0.79 17.57 -0.06
C LYS A 32 -0.09 16.54 0.84
N LEU A 33 1.21 16.67 1.03
CA LEU A 33 1.97 15.80 1.93
C LEU A 33 1.54 16.03 3.39
N PHE A 34 1.28 17.28 3.77
CA PHE A 34 0.78 17.65 5.10
C PHE A 34 -0.66 17.17 5.34
N GLU A 35 -1.56 17.29 4.37
CA GLU A 35 -2.90 16.73 4.46
C GLU A 35 -2.88 15.20 4.66
N VAL A 36 -1.95 14.50 4.00
CA VAL A 36 -1.78 13.04 4.15
C VAL A 36 -1.21 12.70 5.53
N LEU A 37 -0.26 13.48 6.04
CA LEU A 37 0.42 13.21 7.31
C LEU A 37 -0.40 13.62 8.55
N PHE A 38 -1.18 14.70 8.48
CA PHE A 38 -1.85 15.31 9.63
C PHE A 38 -3.38 15.42 9.49
N GLY A 39 -3.94 15.00 8.35
CA GLY A 39 -5.37 15.04 8.06
C GLY A 39 -5.85 16.40 7.52
N LYS A 40 -7.00 16.38 6.84
CA LYS A 40 -7.60 17.58 6.18
C LYS A 40 -7.97 18.71 7.15
N ASP A 41 -8.18 18.40 8.42
CA ASP A 41 -8.59 19.36 9.44
C ASP A 41 -7.41 20.08 10.12
N TYR A 42 -6.17 19.82 9.66
CA TYR A 42 -4.98 20.47 10.20
C TYR A 42 -4.97 21.98 9.87
N LYS A 43 -5.44 22.80 10.82
CA LYS A 43 -5.28 24.25 10.75
C LYS A 43 -3.83 24.60 11.05
N LEU A 44 -3.13 25.15 10.06
CA LEU A 44 -1.83 25.84 10.21
C LEU A 44 -1.95 26.94 11.28
N LYS A 45 -1.75 26.58 12.55
CA LYS A 45 -1.57 27.53 13.65
C LYS A 45 -0.14 28.05 13.59
N GLU A 46 0.05 29.22 12.98
CA GLU A 46 1.15 30.21 13.09
C GLU A 46 2.64 29.77 13.14
N ALA A 47 2.97 28.50 13.16
CA ALA A 47 4.33 27.99 13.01
C ALA A 47 4.37 27.15 11.74
N THR A 48 4.94 27.71 10.68
CA THR A 48 5.25 26.95 9.46
C THR A 48 6.04 25.71 9.89
N PRO A 49 5.54 24.48 9.65
CA PRO A 49 6.25 23.28 10.03
C PRO A 49 7.64 23.33 9.39
N ASN A 50 8.68 23.07 10.17
CA ASN A 50 10.06 23.10 9.68
C ASN A 50 10.24 21.96 8.67
N LEU A 51 9.97 22.28 7.39
CA LEU A 51 10.01 21.35 6.27
C LEU A 51 11.37 20.66 6.15
N THR A 52 12.44 21.38 6.51
CA THR A 52 13.81 20.87 6.52
C THR A 52 13.97 19.79 7.59
N LEU A 53 13.45 20.02 8.80
CA LEU A 53 13.49 19.03 9.87
C LEU A 53 12.68 17.77 9.52
N LEU A 54 11.46 17.94 9.01
CA LEU A 54 10.61 16.81 8.62
C LEU A 54 11.27 16.00 7.50
N LYS A 55 11.82 16.69 6.49
CA LYS A 55 12.56 16.04 5.41
C LYS A 55 13.77 15.27 5.95
N ASN A 56 14.54 15.86 6.86
CA ASN A 56 15.68 15.18 7.47
C ASN A 56 15.27 13.92 8.26
N ILE A 57 14.12 13.94 8.95
CA ILE A 57 13.58 12.75 9.64
C ILE A 57 13.19 11.68 8.62
N ILE A 58 12.46 12.04 7.56
CA ILE A 58 12.04 11.09 6.52
C ILE A 58 13.25 10.49 5.80
N ASP A 59 14.20 11.33 5.37
CA ASP A 59 15.43 10.93 4.68
C ASP A 59 16.35 10.07 5.57
N SER A 60 16.11 10.05 6.89
CA SER A 60 16.84 9.19 7.84
C SER A 60 16.26 7.78 7.97
N ILE A 61 15.13 7.48 7.34
CA ILE A 61 14.48 6.16 7.38
C ILE A 61 14.76 5.42 6.08
N GLU A 62 15.30 4.21 6.18
CA GLU A 62 15.57 3.33 5.04
C GLU A 62 14.93 1.96 5.22
N LEU A 63 14.40 1.40 4.13
CA LEU A 63 14.00 0.00 4.02
C LEU A 63 14.99 -0.74 3.12
N GLN A 64 15.90 -1.48 3.74
CA GLN A 64 16.96 -2.20 3.04
C GLN A 64 16.51 -3.64 2.74
N TYR A 65 16.56 -4.06 1.49
CA TYR A 65 16.26 -5.44 1.12
C TYR A 65 17.51 -6.32 1.25
N LEU A 66 17.50 -7.23 2.23
CA LEU A 66 18.56 -8.20 2.46
C LEU A 66 18.35 -9.41 1.55
N LYS A 67 19.09 -9.47 0.43
CA LYS A 67 18.95 -10.52 -0.60
C LYS A 67 19.15 -11.93 -0.04
N ASP A 68 20.13 -12.10 0.86
CA ASP A 68 20.48 -13.40 1.44
C ASP A 68 19.34 -14.03 2.24
N PHE A 69 18.50 -13.18 2.86
CA PHE A 69 17.35 -13.63 3.65
C PHE A 69 16.01 -13.40 2.94
N SER A 70 16.04 -12.74 1.77
CA SER A 70 14.86 -12.27 1.04
C SER A 70 13.86 -11.50 1.92
N ARG A 71 14.39 -10.57 2.74
CA ARG A 71 13.64 -9.82 3.77
C ARG A 71 14.00 -8.35 3.80
N PHE A 72 13.06 -7.51 4.20
CA PHE A 72 13.35 -6.10 4.49
C PHE A 72 13.92 -5.90 5.89
N LYS A 73 14.79 -4.90 6.03
CA LYS A 73 15.31 -4.38 7.29
C LYS A 73 14.99 -2.89 7.39
N ALA A 74 14.40 -2.47 8.49
CA ALA A 74 14.18 -1.06 8.79
C ALA A 74 15.43 -0.46 9.42
N VAL A 75 15.92 0.66 8.89
CA VAL A 75 17.11 1.36 9.41
C VAL A 75 16.76 2.82 9.63
N PHE A 76 16.96 3.29 10.85
CA PHE A 76 16.77 4.69 11.24
C PHE A 76 18.15 5.26 11.56
N LYS A 77 18.57 6.26 10.78
CA LYS A 77 19.84 6.98 11.00
C LYS A 77 19.72 8.07 12.05
N ASN A 78 18.50 8.51 12.33
CA ASN A 78 18.23 9.52 13.34
C ASN A 78 17.89 8.85 14.67
N GLU A 79 18.68 9.16 15.70
CA GLU A 79 18.54 8.63 17.06
C GLU A 79 17.23 9.07 17.74
N SER A 80 16.58 10.14 17.26
CA SER A 80 15.30 10.59 17.80
C SER A 80 14.11 9.73 17.37
N ILE A 81 14.29 8.77 16.45
CA ILE A 81 13.24 7.87 15.99
C ILE A 81 13.24 6.61 16.85
N LEU A 82 12.22 6.45 17.70
CA LEU A 82 12.05 5.27 18.54
C LEU A 82 11.52 4.07 17.72
N SER A 83 10.46 4.29 16.96
CA SER A 83 9.82 3.29 16.11
C SER A 83 9.07 3.97 14.97
N ILE A 84 8.73 3.20 13.94
CA ILE A 84 7.82 3.60 12.88
C ILE A 84 6.61 2.67 12.84
N SER A 85 5.49 3.19 12.36
CA SER A 85 4.30 2.40 12.09
C SER A 85 4.00 2.38 10.59
N PHE A 86 3.57 1.22 10.11
CA PHE A 86 3.06 1.02 8.77
C PHE A 86 1.55 0.83 8.83
N SER A 87 0.87 1.18 7.74
CA SER A 87 -0.49 0.70 7.54
C SER A 87 -0.49 -0.84 7.54
N PRO A 88 -1.60 -1.50 7.93
CA PRO A 88 -1.68 -2.96 7.95
C PRO A 88 -1.26 -3.60 6.61
N GLN A 89 -1.67 -3.00 5.50
CA GLN A 89 -1.34 -3.48 4.15
C GLN A 89 0.16 -3.38 3.86
N LEU A 90 0.78 -2.22 4.14
CA LEU A 90 2.19 -2.03 3.88
C LEU A 90 3.05 -2.92 4.79
N GLY A 91 2.67 -3.04 6.07
CA GLY A 91 3.28 -3.94 7.02
C GLY A 91 3.29 -5.39 6.56
N TYR A 92 2.16 -5.86 6.04
CA TYR A 92 2.03 -7.19 5.44
C TYR A 92 2.96 -7.37 4.22
N VAL A 93 2.92 -6.43 3.27
CA VAL A 93 3.74 -6.47 2.05
C VAL A 93 5.23 -6.51 2.38
N LEU A 94 5.66 -5.75 3.38
CA LEU A 94 7.06 -5.69 3.82
C LEU A 94 7.46 -6.88 4.71
N GLY A 95 6.51 -7.61 5.27
CA GLY A 95 6.73 -8.81 6.08
C GLY A 95 7.01 -8.57 7.58
N PHE A 96 6.68 -7.39 8.12
CA PHE A 96 6.83 -7.09 9.55
C PHE A 96 5.66 -7.66 10.35
N SER A 97 5.95 -8.43 11.40
CA SER A 97 4.91 -9.07 12.22
C SER A 97 4.16 -8.11 13.15
N ASN A 98 4.79 -7.00 13.54
CA ASN A 98 4.17 -5.94 14.33
C ASN A 98 4.31 -4.60 13.59
N PRO A 99 3.49 -4.37 12.56
CA PRO A 99 3.67 -3.20 11.70
C PRO A 99 3.41 -1.87 12.42
N ASN A 100 2.77 -1.87 13.59
CA ASN A 100 2.53 -0.66 14.37
C ASN A 100 3.76 -0.22 15.18
N ASN A 101 4.75 -1.11 15.39
CA ASN A 101 5.94 -0.84 16.18
C ASN A 101 7.16 -1.52 15.56
N VAL A 102 7.67 -0.95 14.48
CA VAL A 102 8.90 -1.41 13.83
C VAL A 102 10.07 -0.61 14.36
N TYR A 103 11.07 -1.30 14.91
CA TYR A 103 12.22 -0.69 15.58
C TYR A 103 13.44 -0.58 14.66
N ASN A 104 14.42 0.21 15.09
CA ASN A 104 15.66 0.38 14.35
C ASN A 104 16.39 -0.97 14.22
N ASN A 105 16.91 -1.24 13.02
CA ASN A 105 17.57 -2.48 12.62
C ASN A 105 16.69 -3.74 12.67
N GLU A 106 15.37 -3.61 12.85
CA GLU A 106 14.46 -4.75 12.81
C GLU A 106 14.41 -5.37 11.40
N ILE A 107 14.56 -6.70 11.35
CA ILE A 107 14.42 -7.47 10.12
C ILE A 107 13.00 -8.06 10.09
N ALA A 108 12.33 -7.90 8.97
CA ALA A 108 11.01 -8.47 8.71
C ALA A 108 10.98 -9.98 9.02
N LYS A 109 9.91 -10.41 9.70
CA LYS A 109 9.70 -11.81 10.07
C LYS A 109 9.34 -12.69 8.88
N TYR A 110 8.76 -12.10 7.83
CA TYR A 110 8.32 -12.79 6.63
C TYR A 110 8.99 -12.20 5.38
N GLY A 111 9.05 -12.98 4.30
CA GLY A 111 9.48 -12.45 3.00
C GLY A 111 8.47 -11.45 2.46
N CYS A 112 8.91 -10.56 1.57
CA CYS A 112 8.01 -9.55 1.02
C CYS A 112 6.94 -10.18 0.11
N ASP A 113 5.68 -9.79 0.28
CA ASP A 113 4.59 -10.19 -0.61
C ASP A 113 4.08 -8.98 -1.40
N LEU A 114 4.72 -8.72 -2.54
CA LEU A 114 4.33 -7.65 -3.46
C LEU A 114 2.94 -7.86 -4.07
N ARG A 115 2.35 -9.06 -3.95
CA ARG A 115 0.95 -9.31 -4.34
C ARG A 115 -0.04 -8.73 -3.34
N GLY A 116 0.43 -8.22 -2.21
CA GLY A 116 -0.43 -7.66 -1.17
C GLY A 116 -1.39 -8.67 -0.57
N GLY A 117 -1.01 -9.96 -0.56
CA GLY A 117 -1.84 -11.05 -0.06
C GLY A 117 -2.86 -11.58 -1.07
N PHE A 118 -2.96 -10.96 -2.24
CA PHE A 118 -3.88 -11.38 -3.29
C PHE A 118 -3.24 -12.44 -4.19
N SER A 119 -3.24 -13.69 -3.72
CA SER A 119 -2.73 -14.83 -4.48
C SER A 119 -3.83 -15.64 -5.18
N SER A 120 -5.07 -15.48 -4.73
CA SER A 120 -6.24 -16.15 -5.27
C SER A 120 -7.52 -15.42 -4.88
N PHE A 121 -8.57 -15.66 -5.67
CA PHE A 121 -9.93 -15.25 -5.34
C PHE A 121 -10.90 -16.42 -5.52
N ALA A 122 -11.95 -16.39 -4.73
CA ALA A 122 -13.08 -17.28 -4.85
C ALA A 122 -14.17 -16.64 -5.71
N ILE A 123 -14.76 -17.45 -6.58
CA ILE A 123 -15.87 -17.08 -7.46
C ILE A 123 -17.14 -17.70 -6.89
N TYR A 124 -18.08 -16.85 -6.47
CA TYR A 124 -19.38 -17.27 -5.95
C TYR A 124 -20.48 -16.92 -6.92
N ALA A 125 -21.50 -17.78 -7.04
CA ALA A 125 -22.72 -17.47 -7.78
C ALA A 125 -23.93 -17.82 -6.93
N LYS A 126 -24.36 -16.85 -6.10
CA LYS A 126 -25.36 -17.07 -5.07
C LYS A 126 -26.68 -17.60 -5.66
N GLY A 127 -27.12 -18.75 -5.17
CA GLY A 127 -28.40 -19.36 -5.59
C GLY A 127 -28.35 -20.10 -6.93
N LEU A 128 -27.22 -20.10 -7.64
CA LEU A 128 -27.07 -20.84 -8.89
C LEU A 128 -26.85 -22.34 -8.63
N THR A 129 -25.95 -22.67 -7.70
CA THR A 129 -25.58 -24.05 -7.41
C THR A 129 -25.92 -24.45 -5.97
N GLU A 130 -25.86 -25.75 -5.71
CA GLU A 130 -25.82 -26.24 -4.33
C GLU A 130 -24.67 -25.62 -3.53
N ASN A 131 -24.90 -25.44 -2.23
CA ASN A 131 -23.89 -24.91 -1.32
C ASN A 131 -22.82 -25.97 -1.05
N MET A 132 -21.57 -25.55 -1.08
CA MET A 132 -20.41 -26.35 -0.68
C MET A 132 -19.87 -25.82 0.65
N ILE A 133 -19.23 -26.69 1.43
CA ILE A 133 -18.52 -26.29 2.65
C ILE A 133 -17.20 -25.61 2.23
N VAL A 134 -17.05 -24.34 2.59
CA VAL A 134 -15.84 -23.55 2.37
C VAL A 134 -15.35 -23.04 3.72
N GLY A 135 -14.28 -23.65 4.23
CA GLY A 135 -13.79 -23.37 5.58
C GLY A 135 -14.86 -23.70 6.64
N ASN A 136 -15.36 -22.66 7.32
CA ASN A 136 -16.41 -22.75 8.34
C ASN A 136 -17.79 -22.25 7.85
N SER A 137 -17.98 -22.05 6.54
CA SER A 137 -19.23 -21.53 5.96
C SER A 137 -19.78 -22.45 4.87
N LEU A 138 -21.09 -22.41 4.66
CA LEU A 138 -21.76 -23.00 3.50
C LEU A 138 -21.96 -21.92 2.43
N SER A 139 -21.47 -22.15 1.22
CA SER A 139 -21.53 -21.15 0.15
C SER A 139 -21.61 -21.77 -1.23
N SER A 140 -22.32 -21.12 -2.15
CA SER A 140 -22.37 -21.50 -3.58
C SER A 140 -21.10 -21.05 -4.29
N LEU A 141 -19.99 -21.71 -3.94
CA LEU A 141 -18.67 -21.50 -4.52
C LEU A 141 -18.57 -22.25 -5.85
N LEU A 142 -18.31 -21.54 -6.94
CA LEU A 142 -18.03 -22.14 -8.23
C LEU A 142 -16.59 -22.67 -8.29
N ARG A 143 -15.63 -21.82 -7.93
CA ARG A 143 -14.19 -22.15 -8.01
C ARG A 143 -13.32 -21.16 -7.25
N VAL A 144 -12.15 -21.62 -6.82
CA VAL A 144 -11.04 -20.76 -6.41
C VAL A 144 -10.03 -20.67 -7.57
N VAL A 145 -9.72 -19.45 -7.99
CA VAL A 145 -8.77 -19.19 -9.07
C VAL A 145 -7.48 -18.62 -8.47
N SER A 146 -6.36 -19.28 -8.74
CA SER A 146 -5.05 -18.77 -8.38
C SER A 146 -4.56 -17.77 -9.42
N ILE A 147 -4.02 -16.66 -8.94
CA ILE A 147 -3.41 -15.62 -9.76
C ILE A 147 -1.92 -15.94 -9.85
N SER A 148 -1.43 -16.07 -11.08
CA SER A 148 -0.03 -16.37 -11.38
C SER A 148 0.48 -15.37 -12.41
N GLY A 149 1.45 -14.55 -12.02
CA GLY A 149 1.85 -13.37 -12.80
C GLY A 149 1.33 -12.11 -12.10
N ALA A 150 2.24 -11.42 -11.42
CA ALA A 150 1.96 -10.22 -10.63
C ALA A 150 2.52 -8.96 -11.30
N VAL A 151 2.59 -8.98 -12.64
CA VAL A 151 3.02 -7.81 -13.41
C VAL A 151 1.77 -7.05 -13.84
N PRO A 152 1.65 -5.74 -13.50
CA PRO A 152 0.59 -4.91 -14.02
C PRO A 152 0.52 -4.98 -15.56
N GLY A 153 -0.64 -5.34 -16.09
CA GLY A 153 -0.87 -5.45 -17.54
C GLY A 153 -0.80 -6.86 -18.11
N GLU A 154 -0.45 -7.88 -17.31
CA GLU A 154 -0.53 -9.27 -17.76
C GLU A 154 -1.94 -9.86 -17.64
N TYR A 155 -2.33 -10.62 -18.67
CA TYR A 155 -3.57 -11.40 -18.65
C TYR A 155 -3.39 -12.65 -17.78
N ASN A 156 -4.24 -12.77 -16.75
CA ASN A 156 -4.32 -13.99 -15.95
C ASN A 156 -5.43 -14.88 -16.51
N GLU A 157 -5.06 -15.82 -17.39
CA GLU A 157 -5.97 -16.84 -17.92
C GLU A 157 -5.75 -18.18 -17.23
N LYS A 158 -6.84 -18.82 -16.81
CA LYS A 158 -6.83 -20.18 -16.25
C LYS A 158 -7.83 -21.06 -16.99
N ILE A 159 -7.30 -21.98 -17.78
CA ILE A 159 -8.05 -23.04 -18.43
C ILE A 159 -7.96 -24.28 -17.54
N TYR A 160 -9.09 -24.95 -17.37
CA TYR A 160 -9.19 -26.14 -16.54
C TYR A 160 -9.74 -27.30 -17.37
N ASP A 161 -8.87 -28.28 -17.66
CA ASP A 161 -9.22 -29.44 -18.51
C ASP A 161 -10.30 -30.32 -17.86
N SER A 162 -10.33 -30.36 -16.52
CA SER A 162 -11.31 -31.11 -15.72
C SER A 162 -12.19 -30.15 -14.93
N PRO A 163 -13.31 -29.65 -15.51
CA PRO A 163 -14.26 -28.81 -14.79
C PRO A 163 -14.97 -29.59 -13.68
N ILE A 164 -15.16 -28.93 -12.54
CA ILE A 164 -15.96 -29.44 -11.43
C ILE A 164 -17.40 -29.02 -11.73
N TYR A 165 -18.30 -30.00 -11.77
CA TYR A 165 -19.72 -29.74 -11.97
C TYR A 165 -20.43 -29.74 -10.61
N ALA A 166 -21.19 -28.67 -10.35
CA ALA A 166 -22.10 -28.59 -9.23
C ALA A 166 -23.54 -28.61 -9.75
N ARG A 167 -24.47 -29.13 -8.94
CA ARG A 167 -25.88 -29.15 -9.34
C ARG A 167 -26.44 -27.74 -9.41
N VAL A 168 -27.01 -27.39 -10.57
CA VAL A 168 -27.76 -26.14 -10.76
C VAL A 168 -29.13 -26.30 -10.12
N LEU A 169 -29.52 -25.35 -9.25
CA LEU A 169 -30.76 -25.39 -8.50
C LEU A 169 -31.95 -24.80 -9.28
N PRO A 170 -31.83 -23.62 -9.91
CA PRO A 170 -32.96 -23.02 -10.61
C PRO A 170 -33.27 -23.74 -11.91
N ARG A 171 -34.56 -23.85 -12.24
CA ARG A 171 -35.02 -24.42 -13.51
C ARG A 171 -34.88 -23.42 -14.67
N GLU A 172 -35.08 -22.14 -14.38
CA GLU A 172 -35.01 -21.02 -15.32
C GLU A 172 -34.24 -19.88 -14.66
N ILE A 173 -33.39 -19.21 -15.43
CA ILE A 173 -32.50 -18.14 -14.94
C ILE A 173 -32.45 -17.06 -16.01
N ASN A 174 -32.76 -15.83 -15.61
CA ASN A 174 -32.64 -14.65 -16.47
C ASN A 174 -31.28 -13.96 -16.30
N GLU A 175 -30.76 -13.96 -15.08
CA GLU A 175 -29.53 -13.27 -14.70
C GLU A 175 -28.73 -14.12 -13.73
N ILE A 176 -27.41 -14.16 -13.93
CA ILE A 176 -26.46 -14.83 -13.04
C ILE A 176 -25.58 -13.75 -12.41
N GLU A 177 -25.75 -13.55 -11.11
CA GLU A 177 -24.87 -12.70 -10.33
C GLU A 177 -23.62 -13.49 -9.91
N VAL A 178 -22.44 -12.93 -10.17
CA VAL A 178 -21.15 -13.51 -9.79
C VAL A 178 -20.39 -12.55 -8.90
N GLU A 179 -19.98 -13.03 -7.73
CA GLU A 179 -19.12 -12.30 -6.80
C GLU A 179 -17.71 -12.86 -6.82
N LEU A 180 -16.72 -12.00 -7.04
CA LEU A 180 -15.32 -12.31 -6.83
C LEU A 180 -14.92 -11.85 -5.44
N ARG A 181 -14.46 -12.75 -4.58
CA ARG A 181 -14.04 -12.42 -3.21
C ARG A 181 -12.61 -12.86 -2.93
N THR A 182 -11.90 -12.06 -2.16
CA THR A 182 -10.55 -12.37 -1.69
C THR A 182 -10.60 -13.55 -0.70
N MET A 183 -9.58 -14.41 -0.73
CA MET A 183 -9.53 -15.61 0.13
C MET A 183 -9.15 -15.33 1.58
N ASP A 184 -8.54 -14.17 1.86
CA ASP A 184 -8.02 -13.80 3.18
C ASP A 184 -9.13 -13.39 4.16
N ASN A 185 -10.09 -12.59 3.69
CA ASN A 185 -11.13 -11.99 4.53
C ASN A 185 -12.51 -11.97 3.87
N GLY A 186 -12.67 -12.57 2.68
CA GLY A 186 -13.94 -12.67 1.96
C GLY A 186 -14.47 -11.34 1.43
N ARG A 187 -13.66 -10.27 1.38
CA ARG A 187 -14.05 -8.98 0.80
C ARG A 187 -14.20 -9.11 -0.71
N LEU A 188 -15.05 -8.27 -1.30
CA LEU A 188 -15.14 -8.18 -2.75
C LEU A 188 -13.79 -7.76 -3.34
N VAL A 189 -13.40 -8.40 -4.45
CA VAL A 189 -12.19 -8.05 -5.18
C VAL A 189 -12.36 -6.62 -5.73
N PRO A 190 -11.48 -5.67 -5.40
CA PRO A 190 -11.61 -4.29 -5.84
C PRO A 190 -11.18 -4.17 -7.31
N PHE A 191 -12.13 -4.28 -8.23
CA PHE A 191 -11.89 -4.06 -9.66
C PHE A 191 -11.76 -2.55 -9.94
N ALA A 192 -10.52 -2.04 -9.93
CA ALA A 192 -10.26 -0.66 -10.32
C ALA A 192 -10.16 -0.48 -11.84
N PHE A 193 -9.66 -1.49 -12.55
CA PHE A 193 -9.48 -1.51 -14.01
C PHE A 193 -9.38 -2.95 -14.52
N GLY A 194 -9.79 -3.20 -15.77
CA GLY A 194 -9.72 -4.50 -16.43
C GLY A 194 -11.09 -5.05 -16.87
N THR A 195 -11.07 -6.22 -17.50
CA THR A 195 -12.26 -6.94 -17.96
C THR A 195 -12.23 -8.36 -17.42
N VAL A 196 -13.37 -8.86 -16.94
CA VAL A 196 -13.52 -10.24 -16.48
C VAL A 196 -14.33 -11.01 -17.51
N HIS A 197 -13.77 -12.12 -17.99
CA HIS A 197 -14.47 -13.08 -18.83
C HIS A 197 -14.68 -14.38 -18.03
N ILE A 198 -15.93 -14.79 -17.90
CA ILE A 198 -16.32 -16.02 -17.21
C ILE A 198 -17.08 -16.89 -18.20
N VAL A 199 -16.62 -18.13 -18.37
CA VAL A 199 -17.30 -19.13 -19.19
C VAL A 199 -17.87 -20.19 -18.27
N LEU A 200 -19.21 -20.29 -18.23
CA LEU A 200 -19.93 -21.31 -17.48
C LEU A 200 -20.35 -22.44 -18.42
N ILE A 201 -20.02 -23.68 -18.05
CA ILE A 201 -20.35 -24.88 -18.83
C ILE A 201 -21.49 -25.62 -18.13
N PHE A 202 -22.63 -25.72 -18.82
CA PHE A 202 -23.81 -26.46 -18.33
C PHE A 202 -23.90 -27.82 -19.00
N LYS A 203 -23.95 -28.88 -18.20
CA LYS A 203 -24.17 -30.25 -18.66
C LYS A 203 -25.52 -30.75 -18.18
N LYS A 204 -26.32 -31.32 -19.08
CA LYS A 204 -27.58 -31.98 -18.72
C LYS A 204 -27.29 -33.19 -17.83
N VAL A 205 -27.86 -33.20 -16.63
CA VAL A 205 -27.82 -34.37 -15.75
C VAL A 205 -28.81 -35.41 -16.29
N ILE A 206 -28.31 -36.62 -16.53
CA ILE A 206 -29.15 -37.78 -16.84
C ILE A 206 -29.37 -38.49 -15.51
N ASN A 207 -30.57 -38.35 -14.94
CA ASN A 207 -30.96 -39.15 -13.79
C ASN A 207 -31.37 -40.53 -14.32
N PHE A 208 -30.68 -41.58 -13.86
CA PHE A 208 -31.06 -42.97 -14.09
C PHE A 208 -32.02 -43.44 -12.99
#